data_AF-A0A0N8SJT7-F1
#
_entry.id   AF-A0A0N8SJT7-F1
#
_cell.length_a   1.000
_cell.length_b   1.000
_cell.length_c   1.000
_cell.angle_alpha   90.00
_cell.angle_beta   90.00
_cell.angle_gamma   90.00
#
_symmetry.space_group_name_H-M   'P 1'
#
loop_
_entity.id
_entity.type
_entity.pdbx_description
1 polymer ?
#
loop_
_entity_poly.entity_id
_entity_poly.type
_entity_poly.pdbx_seq_one_letter_code
_entity_poly.pdbx_strand_id
1 'polypeptide(L)'
;MTRLGEELVAALARGEHPVLTCSSLKLIYRQRLRDAVPGLGFVFLELTKELAAERCSHRPGHFMPASLVDSQFATLEPPYGEPLTLVVDATQSIEEIGTQAAAWWRDSHA
;
A
#
# COMPACT_ATOMS: atom_id res chain seq x y z
N MET A 1 -4.07 7.02 -11.31
CA MET A 1 -4.56 5.66 -11.01
C MET A 1 -4.77 4.85 -12.28
N THR A 2 -5.36 5.41 -13.36
CA THR A 2 -5.55 4.72 -14.65
C THR A 2 -4.29 4.01 -15.16
N ARG A 3 -3.17 4.74 -15.33
CA ARG A 3 -1.91 4.13 -15.78
C ARG A 3 -1.39 3.01 -14.87
N LEU A 4 -1.50 3.16 -13.55
CA LEU A 4 -1.06 2.09 -12.62
C LEU A 4 -1.91 0.83 -12.77
N GLY A 5 -3.22 0.98 -12.97
CA GLY A 5 -4.11 -0.13 -13.28
C GLY A 5 -3.75 -0.80 -14.60
N GLU A 6 -3.48 -0.01 -15.65
CA GLU A 6 -3.06 -0.54 -16.96
C GLU A 6 -1.75 -1.34 -16.89
N GLU A 7 -0.75 -0.85 -16.15
CA GLU A 7 0.53 -1.56 -15.97
C GLU A 7 0.34 -2.89 -15.21
N LEU A 8 -0.51 -2.89 -14.17
CA LEU A 8 -0.89 -4.12 -13.45
C LEU A 8 -1.57 -5.13 -14.37
N VAL A 9 -2.58 -4.69 -15.14
CA VAL A 9 -3.28 -5.54 -16.10
C VAL A 9 -2.31 -6.11 -17.13
N ALA A 10 -1.40 -5.28 -17.67
CA ALA A 10 -0.42 -5.71 -18.66
C ALA A 10 0.56 -6.76 -18.09
N ALA A 11 1.00 -6.61 -16.84
CA ALA A 11 1.84 -7.59 -16.17
C ALA A 11 1.10 -8.92 -15.93
N LEU A 12 -0.13 -8.86 -15.43
CA LEU A 12 -0.97 -10.05 -15.25
C LEU A 12 -1.22 -10.79 -16.57
N ALA A 13 -1.45 -10.07 -17.67
CA ALA A 13 -1.63 -10.66 -19.00
C ALA A 13 -0.38 -11.40 -19.52
N ARG A 14 0.81 -11.08 -19.00
CA ARG A 14 2.06 -11.80 -19.27
C ARG A 14 2.29 -13.01 -18.34
N GLY A 15 1.35 -13.29 -17.43
CA GLY A 15 1.48 -14.34 -16.42
C GLY A 15 2.38 -13.96 -15.25
N GLU A 16 2.64 -12.67 -15.03
CA GLU A 16 3.44 -12.18 -13.91
C GLU A 16 2.58 -12.00 -12.64
N HIS A 17 3.25 -11.87 -11.50
CA HIS A 17 2.63 -11.54 -10.19
C HIS A 17 3.15 -10.18 -9.71
N PRO A 18 2.62 -9.06 -10.24
CA PRO A 18 3.15 -7.74 -9.95
C PRO A 18 2.84 -7.29 -8.52
N VAL A 19 3.83 -6.64 -7.89
CA VAL A 19 3.66 -5.88 -6.65
C VAL A 19 4.02 -4.43 -6.93
N LEU A 20 3.17 -3.49 -6.53
CA LEU A 20 3.44 -2.07 -6.67
C LEU A 20 3.29 -1.33 -5.35
N THR A 21 4.05 -0.25 -5.21
CA THR A 21 3.89 0.70 -4.11
C THR A 21 3.16 1.94 -4.59
N CYS A 22 2.03 2.27 -3.99
CA CYS A 22 1.28 3.49 -4.26
C CYS A 22 0.66 3.99 -2.96
N SER A 23 0.64 5.32 -2.75
CA SER A 23 0.07 5.88 -1.52
C SER A 23 -1.44 5.62 -1.40
N SER A 24 -2.17 5.66 -2.53
CA SER A 24 -3.61 5.32 -2.64
C SER A 24 -4.46 5.72 -1.42
N LEU A 25 -4.24 6.95 -0.95
CA LEU A 25 -4.66 7.40 0.37
C LEU A 25 -6.18 7.52 0.52
N LYS A 26 -6.89 7.82 -0.58
CA LYS A 26 -8.34 7.96 -0.60
C LYS A 26 -9.02 6.67 -1.08
N LEU A 27 -10.20 6.39 -0.56
CA LEU A 27 -11.06 5.28 -0.98
C LEU A 27 -11.29 5.30 -2.49
N ILE A 28 -11.57 6.47 -3.07
CA ILE A 28 -11.82 6.60 -4.52
C ILE A 28 -10.60 6.19 -5.37
N TYR A 29 -9.38 6.33 -4.85
CA TYR A 29 -8.19 5.88 -5.56
C TYR A 29 -8.04 4.36 -5.52
N ARG A 30 -8.31 3.76 -4.36
CA ARG A 30 -8.32 2.30 -4.20
C ARG A 30 -9.42 1.66 -5.03
N GLN A 31 -10.62 2.24 -5.04
CA GLN A 31 -11.74 1.74 -5.84
C GLN A 31 -11.40 1.72 -7.33
N ARG A 32 -10.84 2.82 -7.88
CA ARG A 32 -10.41 2.86 -9.28
C ARG A 32 -9.39 1.78 -9.65
N LEU A 33 -8.51 1.41 -8.71
CA LEU A 33 -7.56 0.32 -8.94
C LEU A 33 -8.23 -1.05 -8.86
N ARG A 34 -9.16 -1.27 -7.93
CA ARG A 34 -9.96 -2.51 -7.84
C ARG A 34 -10.85 -2.69 -9.08
N ASP A 35 -11.44 -1.62 -9.59
CA ASP A 35 -12.26 -1.64 -10.80
C ASP A 35 -11.41 -2.01 -12.03
N ALA A 36 -10.17 -1.53 -12.09
CA ALA A 36 -9.24 -1.84 -13.18
C ALA A 36 -8.66 -3.26 -13.09
N VAL A 37 -8.48 -3.79 -11.88
CA VAL A 37 -7.84 -5.08 -11.62
C VAL A 37 -8.71 -5.88 -10.64
N PRO A 38 -9.67 -6.68 -11.13
CA PRO A 38 -10.45 -7.57 -10.30
C PRO A 38 -9.55 -8.54 -9.52
N GLY A 39 -9.81 -8.70 -8.22
CA GLY A 39 -8.97 -9.52 -7.33
C GLY A 39 -7.73 -8.80 -6.78
N LEU A 40 -7.54 -7.51 -7.08
CA LEU A 40 -6.43 -6.74 -6.51
C LEU A 40 -6.51 -6.65 -4.98
N GLY A 41 -5.45 -7.14 -4.33
CA GLY A 41 -5.25 -7.00 -2.89
C GLY A 41 -4.53 -5.69 -2.52
N PHE A 42 -4.82 -5.20 -1.31
CA PHE A 42 -4.12 -4.06 -0.71
C PHE A 42 -3.43 -4.49 0.59
N VAL A 43 -2.17 -4.10 0.74
CA VAL A 43 -1.45 -4.18 2.02
C VAL A 43 -1.27 -2.76 2.53
N PHE A 44 -2.00 -2.42 3.59
CA PHE A 44 -1.90 -1.14 4.27
C PHE A 44 -0.89 -1.25 5.40
N LEU A 45 0.23 -0.54 5.23
CA LEU A 45 1.27 -0.40 6.24
C LEU A 45 0.85 0.70 7.21
N GLU A 46 0.24 0.28 8.32
CA GLU A 46 -0.26 1.17 9.34
C GLU A 46 0.88 1.66 10.24
N LEU A 47 0.92 2.97 10.45
CA LEU A 47 1.84 3.58 11.40
C LEU A 47 1.34 4.97 11.80
N THR A 48 1.74 5.41 13.00
CA THR A 48 1.40 6.73 13.50
C THR A 48 2.11 7.84 12.72
N LYS A 49 1.52 9.03 12.73
CA LYS A 49 2.08 10.20 12.06
C LYS A 49 3.48 10.53 12.60
N GLU A 50 3.64 10.42 13.92
CA GLU A 50 4.87 10.72 14.64
C GLU A 50 6.01 9.79 14.17
N LEU A 51 5.73 8.48 14.07
CA LEU A 51 6.73 7.50 13.65
C LEU A 51 7.02 7.58 12.15
N ALA A 52 6.03 7.97 11.32
CA ALA A 52 6.28 8.32 9.90
C ALA A 52 7.26 9.48 9.78
N ALA A 53 7.03 10.56 10.51
CA ALA A 53 7.87 11.74 10.47
C ALA A 53 9.29 11.41 10.93
N GLU A 54 9.44 10.64 12.00
CA GLU A 54 10.73 10.16 12.49
C GLU A 54 11.47 9.30 11.45
N ARG A 55 10.80 8.31 10.85
CA ARG A 55 11.45 7.45 9.84
C ARG A 55 11.84 8.23 8.58
N CYS A 56 11.01 9.17 8.15
CA CYS A 56 11.30 10.02 7.00
C CYS A 56 12.48 10.98 7.27
N SER A 57 12.62 11.50 8.49
CA SER A 57 13.71 12.42 8.83
C SER A 57 15.07 11.74 8.94
N HIS A 58 15.10 10.46 9.32
CA HIS A 58 16.34 9.67 9.43
C HIS A 58 16.77 9.01 8.12
N ARG A 59 16.02 9.18 7.01
CA ARG A 59 16.33 8.52 5.74
C ARG A 59 17.46 9.26 5.00
N PRO A 60 18.65 8.65 4.82
CA PRO A 60 19.76 9.29 4.13
C PRO A 60 19.44 9.47 2.63
N GLY A 61 19.82 10.62 2.06
CA GLY A 61 19.72 10.89 0.61
C GLY A 61 18.36 11.37 0.10
N HIS A 62 17.31 11.36 0.94
CA HIS A 62 16.00 11.88 0.58
C HIS A 62 15.41 12.69 1.74
N PHE A 63 15.71 13.99 1.78
CA PHE A 63 15.02 14.91 2.67
C PHE A 63 13.55 14.98 2.27
N MET A 64 12.68 14.31 3.02
CA MET A 64 11.24 14.50 2.90
C MET A 64 10.84 15.63 3.85
N PRO A 65 10.29 16.75 3.34
CA PRO A 65 9.83 17.81 4.21
C PRO A 65 8.70 17.28 5.10
N ALA A 66 8.70 17.67 6.39
CA ALA A 66 7.68 17.25 7.35
C ALA A 66 6.25 17.53 6.85
N SER A 67 6.07 18.61 6.09
CA SER A 67 4.81 18.98 5.43
C SER A 67 4.27 17.91 4.46
N LEU A 68 5.13 17.05 3.91
CA LEU A 68 4.70 15.95 3.05
C LEU A 68 4.07 14.83 3.88
N VAL A 69 4.63 14.49 5.05
CA VAL A 69 4.00 13.54 5.97
C VAL A 69 2.66 14.10 6.46
N ASP A 70 2.62 15.39 6.83
CA ASP A 70 1.39 16.05 7.26
C ASP A 70 0.27 15.95 6.20
N SER A 71 0.58 16.30 4.95
CA SER A 71 -0.40 16.29 3.86
C SER A 71 -0.90 14.88 3.53
N GLN A 72 -0.04 13.86 3.64
CA GLN A 72 -0.40 12.47 3.40
C GLN A 72 -1.36 11.98 4.50
N PHE A 73 -1.07 12.23 5.77
CA PHE A 73 -1.97 11.86 6.88
C PHE A 73 -3.28 12.64 6.85
N ALA A 74 -3.26 13.92 6.46
CA ALA A 74 -4.49 14.69 6.27
C ALA A 74 -5.38 14.16 5.13
N THR A 75 -4.77 13.47 4.15
CA THR A 75 -5.46 12.89 2.99
C THR A 75 -5.85 11.42 3.21
N LEU A 76 -5.26 10.76 4.21
CA LEU A 76 -5.43 9.34 4.48
C LEU A 76 -6.87 9.06 4.93
N GLU A 77 -7.56 8.26 4.14
CA GLU A 77 -8.79 7.57 4.50
C GLU A 77 -8.37 6.11 4.77
N PRO A 78 -8.20 5.69 6.04
CA PRO A 78 -7.69 4.35 6.35
C PRO A 78 -8.60 3.25 5.77
N PRO A 79 -8.06 2.19 5.15
CA PRO A 79 -8.86 1.22 4.41
C PRO A 79 -9.45 0.12 5.29
N TYR A 80 -9.81 0.44 6.54
CA TYR A 80 -10.34 -0.55 7.48
C TYR A 80 -11.66 -1.14 6.96
N GLY A 81 -11.75 -2.47 6.97
CA GLY A 81 -12.93 -3.19 6.53
C GLY A 81 -13.15 -3.21 5.00
N GLU A 82 -12.22 -2.66 4.21
CA GLU A 82 -12.29 -2.79 2.76
C GLU A 82 -12.00 -4.24 2.31
N PRO A 83 -12.64 -4.71 1.23
CA PRO A 83 -12.42 -6.07 0.72
C PRO A 83 -10.96 -6.26 0.28
N LEU A 84 -10.46 -7.48 0.45
CA LEU A 84 -9.09 -7.89 0.09
C LEU A 84 -8.04 -6.88 0.56
N THR A 85 -8.15 -6.44 1.80
CA THR A 85 -7.21 -5.50 2.41
C THR A 85 -6.62 -6.11 3.68
N LEU A 86 -5.29 -6.21 3.72
CA LEU A 86 -4.53 -6.54 4.91
C LEU A 86 -4.03 -5.26 5.57
N VAL A 87 -4.27 -5.11 6.87
CA VAL A 87 -3.67 -4.07 7.69
C VAL A 87 -2.49 -4.69 8.44
N VAL A 88 -1.30 -4.10 8.32
CA VAL A 88 -0.08 -4.58 8.96
C VAL A 88 0.57 -3.45 9.74
N ASP A 89 0.98 -3.74 10.97
CA ASP A 89 1.80 -2.84 11.78
C ASP A 89 3.17 -2.63 11.12
N ALA A 90 3.40 -1.42 10.62
CA ALA A 90 4.64 -1.08 9.93
C ALA A 90 5.84 -0.91 10.90
N THR A 91 5.65 -1.00 12.22
CA THR A 91 6.74 -0.95 13.20
C THR A 91 7.56 -2.24 13.25
N GLN A 92 6.98 -3.34 12.78
CA GLN A 92 7.62 -4.65 12.68
C GLN A 92 8.78 -4.68 11.69
N SER A 93 9.56 -5.76 11.71
CA SER A 93 10.64 -5.95 10.75
C SER A 93 10.10 -6.16 9.34
N ILE A 94 10.91 -5.82 8.33
CA ILE A 94 10.55 -6.02 6.91
C ILE A 94 10.25 -7.50 6.62
N GLU A 95 10.98 -8.41 7.28
CA GLU A 95 10.80 -9.86 7.13
C GLU A 95 9.44 -10.33 7.68
N GLU A 96 9.04 -9.85 8.86
CA GLU A 96 7.74 -10.17 9.45
C GLU A 96 6.58 -9.62 8.61
N ILE A 97 6.70 -8.38 8.13
CA ILE A 97 5.71 -7.74 7.26
C ILE A 97 5.58 -8.53 5.95
N GLY A 98 6.70 -8.88 5.32
CA GLY A 98 6.72 -9.66 4.08
C GLY A 98 6.11 -11.05 4.26
N THR A 99 6.41 -11.71 5.37
CA THR A 99 5.86 -13.03 5.70
C THR A 99 4.33 -12.98 5.87
N GLN A 100 3.82 -11.99 6.59
CA GLN A 100 2.38 -11.79 6.78
C GLN A 100 1.68 -11.49 5.46
N ALA A 101 2.21 -10.57 4.65
CA ALA A 101 1.64 -10.23 3.36
C ALA A 101 1.58 -11.44 2.42
N ALA A 102 2.64 -12.25 2.38
CA ALA A 102 2.70 -13.45 1.55
C ALA A 102 1.75 -14.55 2.04
N ALA A 103 1.63 -14.75 3.35
CA ALA A 103 0.69 -15.71 3.93
C ALA A 103 -0.76 -15.31 3.66
N TRP A 104 -1.12 -14.06 3.97
CA TRP A 104 -2.43 -13.50 3.72
C TRP A 104 -2.84 -13.60 2.25
N TRP A 105 -1.93 -13.31 1.32
CA TRP A 105 -2.23 -13.39 -0.11
C TRP A 105 -2.58 -14.81 -0.54
N ARG A 106 -1.82 -15.82 -0.06
CA ARG A 106 -2.11 -17.24 -0.35
C ARG A 106 -3.46 -17.66 0.22
N ASP A 107 -3.74 -17.30 1.47
CA ASP A 107 -4.99 -17.69 2.14
C ASP A 107 -6.22 -17.02 1.51
N SER A 108 -6.06 -15.82 0.94
CA SER A 108 -7.13 -15.10 0.24
C SER A 108 -7.46 -15.67 -1.15
N HIS A 109 -6.63 -16.58 -1.67
CA HIS A 109 -6.74 -17.18 -3.01
C HIS A 109 -6.77 -18.72 -2.98
N ALA A 110 -6.87 -19.31 -1.79
CA ALA A 110 -7.09 -20.74 -1.59
C ALA A 110 -8.58 -21.08 -1.73
#